data_AF-A0A353N874-F1
#
_entry.id   AF-A0A353N874-F1
#
_cell.length_a   1.000
_cell.length_b   1.000
_cell.length_c   1.000
_cell.angle_alpha   90.00
_cell.angle_beta   90.00
_cell.angle_gamma   90.00
#
_symmetry.space_group_name_H-M   'P 1'
#
loop_
_entity.id
_entity.type
_entity.pdbx_description
1 polymer ?
#
loop_
_entity_poly.entity_id
_entity_poly.type
_entity_poly.pdbx_seq_one_letter_code
_entity_poly.pdbx_strand_id
1 'polypeptide(L)'
;MIRDVSSVLAKSNNQLVKKTKPRYTKEENEIIFNSWWDPQQRKELTTRLGREMRALRSQFCRLLKAKELTIDQYYRLMQEKTTANLKSTQESVRHKKDLDQQILETFCKHQALGNTRNQACEELQEQLEGEFSEAALKLRFYRLVNKQGLNEDDLLKMGKEVLSFISEKEPITDEERKSMIEMEAQVGADSFLQQISFLPETVRGLEERICKLEERQKTQLDLRGFIEHLLAVERDLKKEDKLLEEIQRLVDEKEHFRLLREKDLERIAQREEELNGVYEMLNQMLSNFMRLESVSKLASLGDFMHSLEITVDQFGNVMKHKRIYA
;
A
#
# COMPACT_ATOMS: atom_id res chain seq x y z
N MET A 1 53.16 -51.52 -34.61
CA MET A 1 53.04 -50.17 -35.20
C MET A 1 51.67 -50.08 -35.87
N ILE A 2 50.68 -49.46 -35.23
CA ILE A 2 50.15 -48.08 -35.45
C ILE A 2 48.98 -48.04 -36.46
N ARG A 3 47.77 -47.83 -35.90
CA ARG A 3 46.56 -47.09 -36.38
C ARG A 3 45.96 -47.49 -37.75
N ASP A 4 44.65 -47.68 -37.89
CA ASP A 4 43.68 -46.58 -37.79
C ASP A 4 42.29 -47.01 -37.25
N VAL A 5 41.83 -46.21 -36.28
CA VAL A 5 40.57 -46.31 -35.53
C VAL A 5 39.53 -45.31 -36.10
N SER A 6 39.64 -44.95 -37.39
CA SER A 6 38.95 -43.75 -37.90
C SER A 6 37.60 -43.98 -38.59
N SER A 7 37.04 -45.20 -38.65
CA SER A 7 35.73 -45.42 -39.32
C SER A 7 34.52 -45.62 -38.41
N VAL A 8 34.69 -45.57 -37.08
CA VAL A 8 33.58 -45.78 -36.12
C VAL A 8 32.98 -44.47 -35.58
N LEU A 9 33.52 -43.30 -35.94
CA LEU A 9 33.10 -42.00 -35.37
C LEU A 9 32.20 -41.13 -36.28
N ALA A 10 31.57 -41.68 -37.31
CA ALA A 10 30.73 -40.91 -38.24
C ALA A 10 29.23 -41.26 -38.20
N LYS A 11 28.72 -41.82 -37.09
CA LYS A 11 27.28 -42.07 -36.88
C LYS A 11 26.81 -41.67 -35.49
N SER A 12 27.16 -40.47 -35.04
CA SER A 12 26.62 -39.93 -33.78
C SER A 12 26.95 -38.45 -33.65
N ASN A 13 26.21 -37.58 -34.35
CA ASN A 13 25.84 -36.23 -33.89
C ASN A 13 25.14 -35.42 -34.99
N ASN A 14 23.96 -35.90 -35.38
CA ASN A 14 22.94 -35.01 -35.95
C ASN A 14 21.60 -35.30 -35.28
N GLN A 15 21.61 -35.40 -33.94
CA GLN A 15 20.42 -35.01 -33.18
C GLN A 15 20.30 -33.50 -33.36
N LEU A 16 19.46 -33.12 -34.31
CA LEU A 16 18.77 -31.85 -34.32
C LEU A 16 18.28 -31.60 -32.89
N VAL A 17 19.04 -30.80 -32.13
CA VAL A 17 18.54 -30.14 -30.93
C VAL A 17 17.45 -29.21 -31.44
N LYS A 18 16.24 -29.76 -31.57
CA LYS A 18 15.01 -29.00 -31.67
C LYS A 18 15.04 -28.12 -30.43
N LYS A 19 15.45 -26.86 -30.59
CA LYS A 19 15.30 -25.82 -29.57
C LYS A 19 13.81 -25.78 -29.26
N THR A 20 13.38 -26.53 -28.26
CA THR A 20 12.02 -26.50 -27.76
C THR A 20 11.83 -25.09 -27.23
N LYS A 21 11.06 -24.28 -27.97
CA LYS A 21 10.69 -22.94 -27.54
C LYS A 21 10.20 -23.04 -26.09
N PRO A 22 10.70 -22.23 -25.14
CA PRO A 22 10.29 -22.33 -23.75
C PRO A 22 8.76 -22.22 -23.67
N ARG A 23 8.11 -23.33 -23.30
CA ARG A 23 6.66 -23.42 -23.21
C ARG A 23 6.22 -22.51 -22.06
N TYR A 24 5.22 -21.67 -22.29
CA TYR A 24 4.67 -20.83 -21.22
C TYR A 24 4.11 -21.70 -20.09
N THR A 25 4.47 -21.40 -18.86
CA THR A 25 3.92 -22.06 -17.67
C THR A 25 2.46 -21.64 -17.48
N LYS A 26 1.70 -22.39 -16.66
CA LYS A 26 0.31 -22.06 -16.36
C LYS A 26 0.20 -20.70 -15.68
N GLU A 27 1.11 -20.42 -14.74
CA GLU A 27 1.19 -19.14 -14.02
C GLU A 27 1.51 -17.97 -14.97
N GLU A 28 2.49 -18.12 -15.87
CA GLU A 28 2.80 -17.11 -16.89
C GLU A 28 1.57 -16.82 -17.76
N ASN A 29 0.81 -17.85 -18.14
CA ASN A 29 -0.40 -17.70 -18.93
C ASN A 29 -1.52 -16.95 -18.19
N GLU A 30 -1.68 -17.19 -16.88
CA GLU A 30 -2.65 -16.46 -16.06
C GLU A 30 -2.26 -15.00 -15.89
N ILE A 31 -0.99 -14.72 -15.64
CA ILE A 31 -0.45 -13.36 -15.55
C ILE A 31 -0.67 -12.62 -16.86
N ILE A 32 -0.32 -13.23 -18.00
CA ILE A 32 -0.58 -12.65 -19.33
C ILE A 32 -2.06 -12.38 -19.50
N PHE A 33 -2.93 -13.35 -19.21
CA PHE A 33 -4.37 -13.19 -19.39
C PHE A 33 -4.96 -12.08 -18.52
N ASN A 34 -4.55 -11.95 -17.25
CA ASN A 34 -5.11 -10.97 -16.32
C ASN A 34 -4.55 -9.56 -16.52
N SER A 35 -3.32 -9.41 -17.01
CA SER A 35 -2.66 -8.11 -17.19
C SER A 35 -2.71 -7.57 -18.62
N TRP A 36 -3.23 -8.33 -19.60
CA TRP A 36 -3.21 -7.90 -21.01
C TRP A 36 -4.10 -6.70 -21.33
N TRP A 37 -5.19 -6.51 -20.58
CA TRP A 37 -6.18 -5.46 -20.85
C TRP A 37 -5.61 -4.05 -20.61
N ASP A 38 -4.71 -3.88 -19.65
CA ASP A 38 -4.07 -2.61 -19.31
C ASP A 38 -2.80 -2.37 -20.16
N PRO A 39 -2.72 -1.28 -20.94
CA PRO A 39 -1.54 -0.94 -21.72
C PRO A 39 -0.24 -0.78 -20.92
N GLN A 40 -0.31 -0.33 -19.66
CA GLN A 40 0.87 -0.15 -18.81
C GLN A 40 1.40 -1.50 -18.32
N GLN A 41 0.52 -2.31 -17.71
CA GLN A 41 0.89 -3.66 -17.26
C GLN A 41 1.37 -4.53 -18.41
N ARG A 42 0.82 -4.35 -19.61
CA ARG A 42 1.28 -5.06 -20.81
C ARG A 42 2.74 -4.77 -21.15
N LYS A 43 3.23 -3.55 -20.93
CA LYS A 43 4.66 -3.20 -21.09
C LYS A 43 5.50 -3.79 -19.96
N GLU A 44 4.98 -3.84 -18.74
CA GLU A 44 5.70 -4.46 -17.63
C GLU A 44 5.86 -5.98 -17.82
N LEU A 45 4.91 -6.66 -18.49
CA LEU A 45 5.01 -8.08 -18.80
C LEU A 45 6.25 -8.44 -19.62
N THR A 46 6.71 -7.57 -20.52
CA THR A 46 7.93 -7.84 -21.30
C THR A 46 9.16 -7.86 -20.40
N THR A 47 9.21 -6.97 -19.41
CA THR A 47 10.30 -6.89 -18.43
C THR A 47 10.20 -8.04 -17.41
N ARG A 48 8.99 -8.32 -16.90
CA ARG A 48 8.74 -9.33 -15.86
C ARG A 48 8.95 -10.76 -16.36
N LEU A 49 8.55 -11.06 -17.59
CA LEU A 49 8.66 -12.39 -18.19
C LEU A 49 9.93 -12.56 -19.04
N GLY A 50 10.68 -11.48 -19.29
CA GLY A 50 11.88 -11.50 -20.12
C GLY A 50 11.61 -11.95 -21.57
N ARG A 51 10.40 -11.71 -22.09
CA ARG A 51 9.96 -12.16 -23.42
C ARG A 51 9.56 -10.99 -24.30
N GLU A 52 9.83 -11.13 -25.59
CA GLU A 52 9.43 -10.14 -26.58
C GLU A 52 7.91 -9.95 -26.67
N MET A 53 7.49 -8.71 -26.90
CA MET A 53 6.09 -8.32 -27.01
C MET A 53 5.31 -9.13 -28.07
N ARG A 54 5.97 -9.49 -29.17
CA ARG A 54 5.39 -10.32 -30.24
C ARG A 54 5.04 -11.73 -29.74
N ALA A 55 5.90 -12.30 -28.91
CA ALA A 55 5.70 -13.63 -28.33
C ALA A 55 4.55 -13.63 -27.31
N LEU A 56 4.44 -12.58 -26.49
CA LEU A 56 3.34 -12.41 -25.55
C LEU A 56 2.01 -12.21 -26.27
N ARG A 57 1.97 -11.40 -27.33
CA ARG A 57 0.76 -11.19 -28.15
C ARG A 57 0.29 -12.48 -28.81
N SER A 58 1.22 -13.24 -29.38
CA SER A 58 0.93 -14.55 -29.96
C SER A 58 0.36 -15.52 -28.92
N GLN A 59 0.93 -15.52 -27.70
CA GLN A 59 0.46 -16.36 -26.61
C GLN A 59 -0.91 -15.92 -26.09
N PHE A 60 -1.14 -14.63 -25.92
CA PHE A 60 -2.44 -14.09 -25.53
C PHE A 60 -3.54 -14.48 -26.53
N CYS A 61 -3.31 -14.35 -27.83
CA CYS A 61 -4.26 -14.79 -28.85
C CYS A 61 -4.54 -16.31 -28.78
N ARG A 62 -3.57 -17.13 -28.40
CA ARG A 62 -3.79 -18.57 -28.14
C ARG A 62 -4.61 -18.81 -26.89
N LEU A 63 -4.39 -18.03 -25.82
CA LEU A 63 -5.16 -18.11 -24.58
C LEU A 63 -6.62 -17.72 -24.79
N LEU A 64 -6.88 -16.69 -25.60
CA LEU A 64 -8.24 -16.32 -26.00
C LEU A 64 -8.93 -17.46 -26.76
N LYS A 65 -8.25 -18.07 -27.73
CA LYS A 65 -8.77 -19.23 -28.46
C LYS A 65 -9.01 -20.44 -27.56
N ALA A 66 -8.10 -20.73 -26.64
CA ALA A 66 -8.22 -21.85 -25.71
C ALA A 66 -9.38 -21.67 -24.71
N LYS A 67 -9.74 -20.42 -24.39
CA LYS A 67 -10.88 -20.07 -23.52
C LYS A 67 -12.16 -19.77 -24.31
N GLU A 68 -12.14 -19.93 -25.63
CA GLU A 68 -13.28 -19.61 -26.53
C GLU A 68 -13.83 -18.19 -26.36
N LEU A 69 -12.95 -17.24 -26.01
CA LEU A 69 -13.32 -15.83 -25.81
C LEU A 69 -12.95 -14.99 -27.03
N THR A 70 -13.89 -14.14 -27.44
CA THR A 70 -13.59 -13.04 -28.37
C THR A 70 -12.84 -11.91 -27.64
N ILE A 71 -12.15 -11.07 -28.39
CA ILE A 71 -11.42 -9.92 -27.84
C ILE A 71 -12.39 -8.99 -27.08
N ASP A 72 -13.58 -8.74 -27.64
CA ASP A 72 -14.58 -7.87 -27.01
C ASP A 72 -15.17 -8.47 -25.73
N GLN A 73 -15.41 -9.79 -25.71
CA GLN A 73 -15.83 -10.48 -24.49
C GLN A 73 -14.75 -10.46 -23.41
N TYR A 74 -13.48 -10.59 -23.79
CA TYR A 74 -12.36 -10.48 -22.87
C TYR A 74 -12.30 -9.10 -22.19
N TYR A 75 -12.42 -8.02 -22.96
CA TYR A 75 -12.40 -6.66 -22.41
C TYR A 75 -13.61 -6.40 -21.51
N ARG A 76 -14.81 -6.86 -21.87
CA ARG A 76 -16.00 -6.77 -21.00
C ARG A 76 -15.80 -7.51 -19.68
N LEU A 77 -15.33 -8.75 -19.73
CA LEU A 77 -15.07 -9.56 -18.54
C LEU A 77 -14.03 -8.93 -17.62
N MET A 78 -12.99 -8.29 -18.17
CA MET A 78 -11.99 -7.59 -17.36
C MET A 78 -12.54 -6.29 -16.77
N GLN A 79 -13.38 -5.55 -17.50
CA GLN A 79 -14.06 -4.36 -16.96
C GLN A 79 -15.01 -4.73 -15.81
N GLU A 80 -15.78 -5.81 -15.94
CA GLU A 80 -16.66 -6.32 -14.88
C GLU A 80 -15.88 -6.75 -13.63
N LYS A 81 -14.76 -7.46 -13.81
CA LYS A 81 -13.89 -7.84 -12.68
C LYS A 81 -13.28 -6.63 -11.97
N THR A 82 -12.80 -5.64 -12.72
CA THR A 82 -12.20 -4.43 -12.14
C THR A 82 -13.24 -3.58 -11.44
N THR A 83 -14.43 -3.41 -12.04
CA THR A 83 -15.54 -2.68 -11.41
C THR A 83 -16.08 -3.39 -10.17
N ALA A 84 -16.15 -4.74 -10.17
CA ALA A 84 -16.50 -5.52 -8.99
C ALA A 84 -15.46 -5.36 -7.87
N ASN A 85 -14.16 -5.41 -8.18
CA ASN A 85 -13.09 -5.20 -7.20
C ASN A 85 -13.04 -3.77 -6.66
N LEU A 86 -13.32 -2.76 -7.49
CA LEU A 86 -13.46 -1.37 -7.05
C LEU A 86 -14.65 -1.20 -6.10
N LYS A 87 -15.81 -1.80 -6.44
CA LYS A 87 -17.00 -1.78 -5.58
C LYS A 87 -16.76 -2.47 -4.24
N SER A 88 -16.17 -3.67 -4.24
CA SER A 88 -15.87 -4.39 -2.99
C SER A 88 -14.85 -3.65 -2.12
N THR A 89 -13.85 -3.00 -2.74
CA THR A 89 -12.88 -2.17 -2.01
C THR A 89 -13.55 -0.92 -1.42
N GLN A 90 -14.44 -0.25 -2.18
CA GLN A 90 -15.19 0.91 -1.68
C GLN A 90 -16.18 0.53 -0.58
N GLU A 91 -16.87 -0.60 -0.71
CA GLU A 91 -17.78 -1.14 0.31
C GLU A 91 -17.01 -1.50 1.58
N SER A 92 -15.85 -2.14 1.48
CA SER A 92 -14.99 -2.43 2.63
C SER A 92 -14.49 -1.16 3.33
N VAL A 93 -14.15 -0.12 2.56
CA VAL A 93 -13.72 1.18 3.11
C VAL A 93 -14.89 1.91 3.79
N ARG A 94 -16.10 1.84 3.24
CA ARG A 94 -17.32 2.41 3.86
C ARG A 94 -17.63 1.70 5.17
N HIS A 95 -17.69 0.37 5.16
CA HIS A 95 -17.94 -0.44 6.35
C HIS A 95 -16.94 -0.15 7.49
N LYS A 96 -15.67 0.06 7.17
CA LYS A 96 -14.66 0.46 8.16
C LYS A 96 -14.93 1.84 8.77
N LYS A 97 -15.37 2.81 7.97
CA LYS A 97 -15.74 4.15 8.44
C LYS A 97 -16.99 4.12 9.30
N ASP A 98 -17.99 3.34 8.91
CA ASP A 98 -19.25 3.21 9.65
C ASP A 98 -18.98 2.57 11.02
N LEU A 99 -18.14 1.53 11.08
CA LEU A 99 -17.65 0.95 12.33
C LEU A 99 -16.86 1.94 13.18
N ASP A 100 -15.96 2.72 12.58
CA ASP A 100 -15.17 3.73 13.29
C ASP A 100 -16.08 4.80 13.92
N GLN A 101 -17.14 5.20 13.19
CA GLN A 101 -18.13 6.14 13.67
C GLN A 101 -18.95 5.57 14.83
N GLN A 102 -19.45 4.33 14.70
CA GLN A 102 -20.21 3.66 15.77
C GLN A 102 -19.38 3.49 17.05
N ILE A 103 -18.09 3.14 16.92
CA ILE A 103 -17.16 3.07 18.05
C ILE A 103 -17.02 4.44 18.71
N LEU A 104 -16.80 5.50 17.92
CA LEU A 104 -16.63 6.85 18.46
C LEU A 104 -17.88 7.34 19.21
N GLU A 105 -19.07 7.17 18.61
CA GLU A 105 -20.35 7.57 19.18
C GLU A 105 -20.64 6.86 20.50
N THR A 106 -20.42 5.54 20.55
CA THR A 106 -20.70 4.73 21.76
C THR A 106 -19.76 5.10 22.90
N PHE A 107 -18.46 5.27 22.63
CA PHE A 107 -17.52 5.71 23.66
C PHE A 107 -17.82 7.14 24.15
N CYS A 108 -18.19 8.06 23.27
CA CYS A 108 -18.56 9.43 23.66
C CYS A 108 -19.85 9.45 24.50
N LYS A 109 -20.85 8.64 24.13
CA LYS A 109 -22.10 8.46 24.90
C LYS A 109 -21.81 8.03 26.34
N HIS A 110 -21.01 6.97 26.53
CA HIS A 110 -20.66 6.51 27.88
C HIS A 110 -19.82 7.52 28.65
N GLN A 111 -18.94 8.27 27.97
CA GLN A 111 -18.15 9.31 28.62
C GLN A 111 -19.03 10.48 29.11
N ALA A 112 -20.06 10.87 28.35
CA ALA A 112 -21.03 11.89 28.78
C ALA A 112 -21.96 11.42 29.90
N LEU A 113 -22.26 10.11 29.97
CA LEU A 113 -23.03 9.50 31.07
C LEU A 113 -22.21 9.29 32.36
N GLY A 114 -20.89 9.53 32.34
CA GLY A 114 -20.01 9.23 33.47
C GLY A 114 -19.74 7.73 33.67
N ASN A 115 -20.07 6.91 32.68
CA ASN A 115 -19.88 5.47 32.68
C ASN A 115 -18.43 5.09 32.42
N THR A 116 -18.05 3.87 32.80
CA THR A 116 -16.69 3.39 32.55
C THR A 116 -16.50 3.02 31.09
N ARG A 117 -15.27 3.14 30.59
CA ARG A 117 -14.91 2.72 29.22
C ARG A 117 -15.12 1.22 28.96
N ASN A 118 -15.21 0.40 30.01
CA ASN A 118 -15.51 -1.03 29.89
C ASN A 118 -16.98 -1.26 29.52
N GLN A 119 -17.90 -0.52 30.13
CA GLN A 119 -19.33 -0.58 29.79
C GLN A 119 -19.58 -0.21 28.32
N ALA A 120 -18.81 0.75 27.79
CA ALA A 120 -18.86 1.08 26.36
C ALA A 120 -18.37 -0.08 25.46
N CYS A 121 -17.40 -0.86 25.93
CA CYS A 121 -16.91 -2.04 25.21
C CYS A 121 -17.94 -3.17 25.25
N GLU A 122 -18.60 -3.38 26.38
CA GLU A 122 -19.68 -4.36 26.53
C GLU A 122 -20.85 -4.04 25.58
N GLU A 123 -21.31 -2.78 25.54
CA GLU A 123 -22.38 -2.35 24.61
C GLU A 123 -21.97 -2.58 23.15
N LEU A 124 -20.73 -2.24 22.77
CA LEU A 124 -20.22 -2.46 21.41
C LEU A 124 -20.03 -3.94 21.07
N GLN A 125 -19.67 -4.78 22.04
CA GLN A 125 -19.53 -6.22 21.82
C GLN A 125 -20.88 -6.89 21.60
N GLU A 126 -21.92 -6.45 22.32
CA GLU A 126 -23.29 -6.91 22.11
C GLU A 126 -23.82 -6.47 20.73
N GLN A 127 -23.55 -5.23 20.31
CA GLN A 127 -23.96 -4.70 19.01
C GLN A 127 -23.22 -5.30 17.82
N LEU A 128 -21.95 -5.69 18.00
CA LEU A 128 -21.07 -6.22 16.93
C LEU A 128 -20.90 -7.75 17.00
N GLU A 129 -21.80 -8.45 17.69
CA GLU A 129 -21.80 -9.92 17.83
C GLU A 129 -20.44 -10.51 18.27
N GLY A 130 -19.65 -9.75 19.05
CA GLY A 130 -18.38 -10.20 19.61
C GLY A 130 -17.19 -10.27 18.63
N GLU A 131 -17.25 -9.63 17.45
CA GLU A 131 -16.12 -9.64 16.49
C GLU A 131 -14.81 -9.03 17.03
N PHE A 132 -14.88 -8.18 18.07
CA PHE A 132 -13.73 -7.43 18.58
C PHE A 132 -13.52 -7.62 20.08
N SER A 133 -12.25 -7.84 20.48
CA SER A 133 -11.83 -7.82 21.88
C SER A 133 -11.89 -6.40 22.46
N GLU A 134 -12.15 -6.27 23.77
CA GLU A 134 -12.16 -4.98 24.49
C GLU A 134 -10.89 -4.16 24.26
N ALA A 135 -9.73 -4.81 24.26
CA ALA A 135 -8.45 -4.14 24.04
C ALA A 135 -8.36 -3.58 22.61
N ALA A 136 -8.91 -4.29 21.63
CA ALA A 136 -8.94 -3.86 20.23
C ALA A 136 -9.88 -2.65 20.04
N LEU A 137 -11.05 -2.65 20.69
CA LEU A 137 -12.00 -1.53 20.65
C LEU A 137 -11.39 -0.27 21.27
N LYS A 138 -10.78 -0.40 22.46
CA LYS A 138 -10.09 0.72 23.14
C LYS A 138 -8.95 1.29 22.29
N LEU A 139 -8.10 0.43 21.73
CA LEU A 139 -6.99 0.86 20.86
C LEU A 139 -7.50 1.57 19.60
N ARG A 140 -8.57 1.06 18.99
CA ARG A 140 -9.17 1.67 17.80
C ARG A 140 -9.78 3.02 18.14
N PHE A 141 -10.48 3.15 19.27
CA PHE A 141 -10.97 4.42 19.79
C PHE A 141 -9.85 5.44 20.02
N TYR A 142 -8.79 5.11 20.76
CA TYR A 142 -7.69 6.05 21.01
C TYR A 142 -6.98 6.48 19.71
N ARG A 143 -6.84 5.57 18.73
CA ARG A 143 -6.32 5.92 17.40
C ARG A 143 -7.25 6.88 16.66
N LEU A 144 -8.57 6.72 16.78
CA LEU A 144 -9.55 7.62 16.16
C LEU A 144 -9.50 9.00 16.78
N VAL A 145 -9.45 9.08 18.12
CA VAL A 145 -9.30 10.33 18.86
C VAL A 145 -8.02 11.06 18.44
N ASN A 146 -6.89 10.36 18.39
CA ASN A 146 -5.61 10.93 17.96
C ASN A 146 -5.63 11.38 16.49
N LYS A 147 -6.28 10.61 15.61
CA LYS A 147 -6.38 10.94 14.18
C LYS A 147 -7.26 12.16 13.93
N GLN A 148 -8.30 12.35 14.73
CA GLN A 148 -9.24 13.48 14.61
C GLN A 148 -8.83 14.69 15.47
N GLY A 149 -7.84 14.55 16.36
CA GLY A 149 -7.35 15.62 17.23
C GLY A 149 -8.39 16.09 18.25
N LEU A 150 -9.28 15.20 18.69
CA LEU A 150 -10.37 15.52 19.60
C LEU A 150 -9.86 15.64 21.04
N ASN A 151 -10.21 16.73 21.73
CA ASN A 151 -9.94 16.90 23.15
C ASN A 151 -11.05 16.27 24.01
N GLU A 152 -10.79 16.10 25.31
CA GLU A 152 -11.78 15.53 26.25
C GLU A 152 -13.09 16.34 26.27
N ASP A 153 -13.02 17.66 26.11
CA ASP A 153 -14.18 18.54 26.00
C ASP A 153 -15.00 18.30 24.71
N ASP A 154 -14.33 17.98 23.59
CA ASP A 154 -14.97 17.66 22.32
C ASP A 154 -15.69 16.30 22.39
N LEU A 155 -15.09 15.32 23.07
CA LEU A 155 -15.71 14.02 23.34
C LEU A 155 -16.95 14.16 24.22
N LEU A 156 -16.90 15.01 25.23
CA LEU A 156 -18.05 15.32 26.08
C LEU A 156 -19.17 16.04 25.30
N LYS A 157 -18.80 16.96 24.41
CA LYS A 157 -19.76 17.66 23.56
C LYS A 157 -20.46 16.70 22.59
N MET A 158 -19.70 15.86 21.87
CA MET A 158 -20.28 14.85 20.99
C MET A 158 -21.13 13.83 21.75
N GLY A 159 -20.70 13.41 22.95
CA GLY A 159 -21.51 12.54 23.80
C GLY A 159 -22.83 13.16 24.21
N LYS A 160 -22.84 14.45 24.56
CA LYS A 160 -24.08 15.21 24.87
C LYS A 160 -24.97 15.38 23.65
N GLU A 161 -24.40 15.60 22.47
CA GLU A 161 -25.15 15.66 21.21
C GLU A 161 -25.82 14.32 20.91
N VAL A 162 -25.08 13.21 20.98
CA VAL A 162 -25.63 11.84 20.83
C VAL A 162 -26.73 11.56 21.85
N LEU A 163 -26.54 11.94 23.12
CA LEU A 163 -27.57 11.80 24.15
C LEU A 163 -28.79 12.67 23.92
N SER A 164 -28.63 13.89 23.40
CA SER A 164 -29.78 14.75 23.06
C SER A 164 -30.64 14.15 21.95
N PHE A 165 -30.01 13.52 20.95
CA PHE A 165 -30.72 12.76 19.91
C PHE A 165 -31.44 11.51 20.43
N ILE A 166 -30.94 10.90 21.50
CA ILE A 166 -31.57 9.74 22.16
C ILE A 166 -32.68 10.20 23.13
N SER A 167 -32.49 11.31 23.83
CA SER A 167 -33.45 11.86 24.81
C SER A 167 -34.71 12.43 24.18
N GLU A 168 -34.69 12.79 22.88
CA GLU A 168 -35.92 13.12 22.14
C GLU A 168 -36.81 11.88 21.89
N LYS A 169 -36.38 10.67 22.27
CA LYS A 169 -37.11 9.41 22.02
C LYS A 169 -37.71 8.69 23.23
N GLU A 170 -37.43 9.04 24.49
CA GLU A 170 -38.08 8.39 25.66
C GLU A 170 -38.38 9.35 26.84
N PRO A 171 -39.55 9.25 27.51
CA PRO A 171 -39.93 10.12 28.63
C PRO A 171 -39.40 9.61 29.97
N ILE A 172 -38.99 10.52 30.86
CA ILE A 172 -38.49 10.24 32.22
C ILE A 172 -39.63 10.40 33.24
N THR A 173 -39.81 9.43 34.15
CA THR A 173 -40.80 9.45 35.25
C THR A 173 -40.24 9.92 36.60
N ASP A 174 -41.03 10.74 37.30
CA ASP A 174 -40.73 11.57 38.49
C ASP A 174 -40.52 10.84 39.86
N GLU A 175 -40.29 9.54 39.92
CA GLU A 175 -40.33 8.81 41.21
C GLU A 175 -39.06 8.94 42.07
N GLU A 176 -37.92 9.31 41.51
CA GLU A 176 -36.64 9.31 42.26
C GLU A 176 -36.38 10.57 43.10
N ARG A 177 -37.16 11.65 42.92
CA ARG A 177 -36.98 12.90 43.69
C ARG A 177 -37.66 12.91 45.06
N LYS A 178 -38.55 11.97 45.35
CA LYS A 178 -39.39 11.99 46.57
C LYS A 178 -38.74 11.34 47.80
N SER A 179 -37.71 10.52 47.62
CA SER A 179 -37.11 9.72 48.70
C SER A 179 -36.06 10.46 49.55
N MET A 180 -35.61 11.66 49.15
CA MET A 180 -34.51 12.34 49.84
C MET A 180 -34.93 13.38 50.90
N ILE A 181 -36.21 13.71 51.05
CA ILE A 181 -36.65 14.84 51.90
C ILE A 181 -37.18 14.42 53.29
N GLU A 182 -37.47 13.14 53.52
CA GLU A 182 -38.13 12.70 54.77
C GLU A 182 -37.19 12.35 55.95
N MET A 183 -35.87 12.42 55.78
CA MET A 183 -34.92 11.86 56.78
C MET A 183 -34.29 12.85 57.77
N GLU A 184 -34.69 14.13 57.80
CA GLU A 184 -34.04 15.17 58.64
C GLU A 184 -34.83 15.63 59.87
N ALA A 185 -36.00 15.06 60.18
CA ALA A 185 -36.94 15.66 61.14
C ALA A 185 -37.13 14.94 62.49
N GLN A 186 -36.11 14.29 63.09
CA GLN A 186 -36.19 13.93 64.52
C GLN A 186 -34.80 13.77 65.16
N VAL A 187 -34.32 14.79 65.87
CA VAL A 187 -33.19 14.65 66.80
C VAL A 187 -33.48 15.42 68.09
N GLY A 188 -33.97 14.69 69.10
CA GLY A 188 -34.11 15.18 70.47
C GLY A 188 -33.76 14.06 71.44
N ALA A 189 -32.76 14.31 72.31
CA ALA A 189 -32.31 13.56 73.50
C ALA A 189 -32.01 12.04 73.42
N ASP A 190 -32.66 11.25 72.56
CA ASP A 190 -32.34 9.84 72.28
C ASP A 190 -31.16 9.67 71.30
N SER A 191 -30.70 10.81 70.75
CA SER A 191 -29.64 10.94 69.75
C SER A 191 -28.30 10.33 70.19
N PHE A 192 -27.93 10.44 71.46
CA PHE A 192 -26.61 9.97 71.92
C PHE A 192 -26.53 8.45 72.03
N LEU A 193 -27.55 7.80 72.60
CA LEU A 193 -27.60 6.33 72.69
C LEU A 193 -27.83 5.70 71.31
N GLN A 194 -28.62 6.35 70.45
CA GLN A 194 -28.72 5.97 69.04
C GLN A 194 -27.36 6.11 68.34
N GLN A 195 -26.64 7.22 68.50
CA GLN A 195 -25.29 7.41 67.94
C GLN A 195 -24.29 6.35 68.44
N ILE A 196 -24.36 5.95 69.72
CA ILE A 196 -23.53 4.85 70.25
C ILE A 196 -23.94 3.50 69.66
N SER A 197 -25.23 3.28 69.39
CA SER A 197 -25.70 2.03 68.77
C SER A 197 -25.27 1.90 67.30
N PHE A 198 -25.11 3.01 66.58
CA PHE A 198 -24.63 3.02 65.19
C PHE A 198 -23.10 3.02 65.08
N LEU A 199 -22.38 3.33 66.16
CA LEU A 199 -20.92 3.39 66.19
C LEU A 199 -20.23 2.08 65.74
N PRO A 200 -20.64 0.88 66.19
CA PRO A 200 -20.09 -0.38 65.70
C PRO A 200 -20.30 -0.62 64.20
N GLU A 201 -21.41 -0.15 63.64
CA GLU A 201 -21.70 -0.25 62.20
C GLU A 201 -20.88 0.77 61.40
N THR A 202 -20.71 1.99 61.91
CA THR A 202 -19.82 2.98 61.27
C THR A 202 -18.36 2.53 61.29
N VAL A 203 -17.89 1.92 62.38
CA VAL A 203 -16.52 1.36 62.48
C VAL A 203 -16.35 0.22 61.48
N ARG A 204 -17.32 -0.69 61.37
CA ARG A 204 -17.30 -1.77 60.37
C ARG A 204 -17.28 -1.22 58.93
N GLY A 205 -18.09 -0.20 58.65
CA GLY A 205 -18.09 0.47 57.34
C GLY A 205 -16.77 1.19 57.04
N LEU A 206 -16.09 1.73 58.06
CA LEU A 206 -14.76 2.30 57.93
C LEU A 206 -13.70 1.22 57.68
N GLU A 207 -13.74 0.11 58.40
CA GLU A 207 -12.85 -1.05 58.18
C GLU A 207 -13.01 -1.61 56.76
N GLU A 208 -14.25 -1.75 56.26
CA GLU A 208 -14.50 -2.16 54.88
C GLU A 208 -13.97 -1.14 53.86
N ARG A 209 -14.06 0.16 54.13
CA ARG A 209 -13.48 1.20 53.26
C ARG A 209 -11.96 1.17 53.27
N ILE A 210 -11.34 0.93 54.43
CA ILE A 210 -9.89 0.77 54.57
C ILE A 210 -9.44 -0.47 53.79
N CYS A 211 -10.14 -1.60 53.92
CA CYS A 211 -9.81 -2.83 53.20
C CYS A 211 -9.90 -2.64 51.66
N LYS A 212 -10.96 -1.99 51.19
CA LYS A 212 -11.11 -1.61 49.76
C LYS A 212 -10.02 -0.65 49.28
N LEU A 213 -9.57 0.27 50.14
CA LEU A 213 -8.48 1.19 49.81
C LEU A 213 -7.13 0.46 49.74
N GLU A 214 -6.85 -0.45 50.67
CA GLU A 214 -5.63 -1.27 50.67
C GLU A 214 -5.56 -2.19 49.45
N GLU A 215 -6.67 -2.80 49.03
CA GLU A 215 -6.74 -3.60 47.80
C GLU A 215 -6.45 -2.75 46.56
N ARG A 216 -7.06 -1.56 46.47
CA ARG A 216 -6.81 -0.62 45.36
C ARG A 216 -5.36 -0.13 45.33
N GLN A 217 -4.77 0.13 46.49
CA GLN A 217 -3.39 0.59 46.58
C GLN A 217 -2.38 -0.51 46.20
N LYS A 218 -2.66 -1.77 46.55
CA LYS A 218 -1.87 -2.93 46.09
C LYS A 218 -1.89 -3.05 44.56
N THR A 219 -3.03 -2.81 43.92
CA THR A 219 -3.13 -2.82 42.45
C THR A 219 -2.50 -1.61 41.76
N GLN A 220 -2.42 -0.45 42.43
CA GLN A 220 -1.78 0.75 41.88
C GLN A 220 -0.25 0.69 41.88
N LEU A 221 0.35 -0.12 42.75
CA LEU A 221 1.80 -0.18 42.95
C LEU A 221 2.48 -1.28 42.11
N ASP A 222 1.94 -1.63 40.95
CA ASP A 222 2.56 -2.60 40.05
C ASP A 222 3.72 -1.96 39.25
N LEU A 223 4.74 -1.53 39.99
CA LEU A 223 5.99 -0.95 39.48
C LEU A 223 6.67 -1.89 38.48
N ARG A 224 6.45 -3.20 38.63
CA ARG A 224 6.96 -4.21 37.71
C ARG A 224 6.31 -4.10 36.33
N GLY A 225 4.98 -4.01 36.27
CA GLY A 225 4.26 -3.79 35.01
C GLY A 225 4.64 -2.48 34.32
N PHE A 226 4.85 -1.42 35.11
CA PHE A 226 5.33 -0.13 34.60
C PHE A 226 6.75 -0.22 34.00
N ILE A 227 7.68 -0.90 34.67
CA ILE A 227 9.06 -1.11 34.18
C ILE A 227 9.05 -1.98 32.91
N GLU A 228 8.21 -3.02 32.86
CA GLU A 228 8.07 -3.86 31.66
C GLU A 228 7.52 -3.05 30.47
N HIS A 229 6.58 -2.13 30.71
CA HIS A 229 6.09 -1.20 29.68
C HIS A 229 7.19 -0.24 29.21
N LEU A 230 7.95 0.35 30.13
CA LEU A 230 9.08 1.22 29.78
C LEU A 230 10.15 0.48 28.95
N LEU A 231 10.44 -0.77 29.29
CA LEU A 231 11.33 -1.62 28.50
C LEU A 231 10.76 -1.95 27.12
N ALA A 232 9.45 -2.11 26.99
CA ALA A 232 8.81 -2.31 25.69
C ALA A 232 8.93 -1.05 24.81
N VAL A 233 8.65 0.13 25.37
CA VAL A 233 8.80 1.42 24.70
C VAL A 233 10.26 1.63 24.27
N GLU A 234 11.23 1.31 25.12
CA GLU A 234 12.66 1.42 24.79
C GLU A 234 13.06 0.52 23.61
N ARG A 235 12.54 -0.72 23.58
CA ARG A 235 12.77 -1.63 22.45
C ARG A 235 12.13 -1.13 21.17
N ASP A 236 10.96 -0.51 21.26
CA ASP A 236 10.26 0.01 20.08
C ASP A 236 10.95 1.25 19.53
N LEU A 237 11.42 2.17 20.39
CA LEU A 237 12.27 3.30 19.99
C LEU A 237 13.53 2.82 19.25
N LYS A 238 14.21 1.79 19.77
CA LYS A 238 15.37 1.18 19.09
C LYS A 238 15.05 0.56 17.73
N LYS A 239 13.82 0.09 17.52
CA LYS A 239 13.38 -0.41 16.19
C LYS A 239 13.10 0.76 15.26
N GLU A 240 12.44 1.81 15.76
CA GLU A 240 12.17 3.03 15.00
C GLU A 240 13.47 3.69 14.53
N ASP A 241 14.50 3.77 15.37
CA ASP A 241 15.82 4.29 14.99
C ASP A 241 16.43 3.51 13.81
N LYS A 242 16.35 2.17 13.84
CA LYS A 242 16.83 1.32 12.74
C LYS A 242 16.03 1.54 11.45
N LEU A 243 14.72 1.73 11.56
CA LEU A 243 13.87 2.02 10.41
C LEU A 243 14.19 3.40 9.83
N LEU A 244 14.48 4.40 10.68
CA LEU A 244 14.91 5.72 10.26
C LEU A 244 16.26 5.67 9.52
N GLU A 245 17.23 4.90 10.03
CA GLU A 245 18.50 4.67 9.33
C GLU A 245 18.31 4.03 7.95
N GLU A 246 17.42 3.04 7.85
CA GLU A 246 17.13 2.38 6.57
C GLU A 246 16.40 3.31 5.60
N ILE A 247 15.43 4.11 6.08
CA ILE A 247 14.77 5.14 5.29
C ILE A 247 15.80 6.12 4.74
N GLN A 248 16.75 6.56 5.57
CA GLN A 248 17.80 7.48 5.13
C GLN A 248 18.66 6.85 4.03
N ARG A 249 19.08 5.59 4.18
CA ARG A 249 19.83 4.87 3.14
C ARG A 249 19.05 4.78 1.83
N LEU A 250 17.76 4.43 1.89
CA LEU A 250 16.91 4.32 0.71
C LEU A 250 16.69 5.68 0.03
N VAL A 251 16.59 6.76 0.81
CA VAL A 251 16.51 8.13 0.28
C VAL A 251 17.80 8.49 -0.46
N ASP A 252 18.96 8.22 0.14
CA ASP A 252 20.27 8.49 -0.46
C ASP A 252 20.47 7.67 -1.76
N GLU A 253 20.08 6.39 -1.75
CA GLU A 253 20.15 5.52 -2.93
C GLU A 253 19.22 6.01 -4.06
N LYS A 254 18.00 6.44 -3.71
CA LYS A 254 17.05 7.01 -4.67
C LYS A 254 17.59 8.29 -5.31
N GLU A 255 18.18 9.18 -4.52
CA GLU A 255 18.81 10.41 -5.04
C GLU A 255 20.00 10.07 -5.94
N HIS A 256 20.81 9.08 -5.57
CA HIS A 256 21.90 8.60 -6.41
C HIS A 256 21.41 8.09 -7.78
N PHE A 257 20.39 7.23 -7.79
CA PHE A 257 19.80 6.75 -9.05
C PHE A 257 19.12 7.86 -9.85
N ARG A 258 18.56 8.88 -9.19
CA ARG A 258 17.98 10.05 -9.88
C ARG A 258 19.07 10.81 -10.62
N LEU A 259 20.19 11.11 -9.95
CA LEU A 259 21.34 11.81 -10.55
C LEU A 259 21.95 11.00 -11.70
N LEU A 260 22.06 9.68 -11.54
CA LEU A 260 22.59 8.81 -12.60
C LEU A 260 21.67 8.81 -13.83
N ARG A 261 20.35 8.73 -13.63
CA ARG A 261 19.36 8.81 -14.70
C ARG A 261 19.40 10.16 -15.42
N GLU A 262 19.55 11.25 -14.68
CA GLU A 262 19.64 12.60 -15.24
C GLU A 262 20.87 12.74 -16.14
N LYS A 263 22.04 12.26 -15.67
CA LYS A 263 23.26 12.19 -16.51
C LYS A 263 23.07 11.34 -17.76
N ASP A 264 22.41 10.19 -17.66
CA ASP A 264 22.16 9.33 -18.83
C ASP A 264 21.21 10.00 -19.83
N LEU A 265 20.18 10.70 -19.35
CA LEU A 265 19.27 11.48 -20.20
C LEU A 265 20.01 12.63 -20.90
N GLU A 266 20.88 13.35 -20.19
CA GLU A 266 21.73 14.38 -20.80
C GLU A 266 22.63 13.81 -21.90
N ARG A 267 23.27 12.65 -21.64
CA ARG A 267 24.12 11.99 -22.65
C ARG A 267 23.34 11.51 -23.86
N ILE A 268 22.11 11.04 -23.67
CA ILE A 268 21.23 10.64 -24.78
C ILE A 268 20.79 11.89 -25.55
N ALA A 269 20.39 12.96 -24.87
CA ALA A 269 19.99 14.21 -25.51
C ALA A 269 21.11 14.80 -26.36
N GLN A 270 22.35 14.82 -25.86
CA GLN A 270 23.52 15.26 -26.63
C GLN A 270 23.72 14.43 -27.90
N ARG A 271 23.61 13.09 -27.80
CA ARG A 271 23.72 12.20 -28.96
C ARG A 271 22.58 12.38 -29.96
N GLU A 272 21.36 12.63 -29.48
CA GLU A 272 20.20 12.91 -30.34
C GLU A 272 20.38 14.24 -31.08
N GLU A 273 20.91 15.26 -30.41
CA GLU A 273 21.24 16.55 -31.04
C GLU A 273 22.32 16.41 -32.11
N GLU A 274 23.41 15.67 -31.81
CA GLU A 274 24.46 15.34 -32.79
C GLU A 274 23.89 14.59 -34.00
N LEU A 275 23.06 13.57 -33.77
CA LEU A 275 22.41 12.80 -34.85
C LEU A 275 21.48 13.69 -35.69
N ASN A 276 20.67 14.54 -35.05
CA ASN A 276 19.79 15.47 -35.76
C ASN A 276 20.59 16.45 -36.61
N GLY A 277 21.69 16.99 -36.11
CA GLY A 277 22.59 17.86 -36.88
C GLY A 277 23.15 17.15 -38.12
N VAL A 278 23.54 15.88 -37.99
CA VAL A 278 24.01 15.06 -39.11
C VAL A 278 22.88 14.80 -40.13
N TYR A 279 21.66 14.47 -39.67
CA TYR A 279 20.51 14.27 -40.55
C TYR A 279 20.16 15.55 -41.31
N GLU A 280 20.19 16.72 -40.66
CA GLU A 280 19.98 18.01 -41.31
C GLU A 280 21.06 18.29 -42.36
N MET A 281 22.33 18.06 -42.02
CA MET A 281 23.44 18.22 -42.96
C MET A 281 23.27 17.29 -44.18
N LEU A 282 22.94 16.02 -43.96
CA LEU A 282 22.70 15.06 -45.05
C LEU A 282 21.51 15.47 -45.91
N ASN A 283 20.41 15.93 -45.30
CA ASN A 283 19.24 16.41 -46.02
C ASN A 283 19.54 17.66 -46.85
N GLN A 284 20.35 18.59 -46.33
CA GLN A 284 20.80 19.76 -47.08
C GLN A 284 21.69 19.35 -48.26
N MET A 285 22.65 18.45 -48.04
CA MET A 285 23.52 17.92 -49.11
C MET A 285 22.70 17.21 -50.21
N LEU A 286 21.76 16.34 -49.81
CA LEU A 286 20.87 15.65 -50.75
C LEU A 286 19.97 16.63 -51.51
N SER A 287 19.38 17.61 -50.82
CA SER A 287 18.58 18.66 -51.44
C SER A 287 19.39 19.47 -52.46
N ASN A 288 20.61 19.85 -52.12
CA ASN A 288 21.52 20.56 -53.02
C ASN A 288 21.89 19.70 -54.23
N PHE A 289 22.22 18.42 -54.02
CA PHE A 289 22.47 17.46 -55.10
C PHE A 289 21.27 17.30 -56.05
N MET A 290 20.05 17.23 -55.50
CA MET A 290 18.82 17.10 -56.29
C MET A 290 18.55 18.33 -57.17
N ARG A 291 18.97 19.52 -56.72
CA ARG A 291 18.83 20.80 -57.44
C ARG A 291 19.86 21.05 -58.55
N LEU A 292 20.98 20.33 -58.58
CA LEU A 292 22.01 20.47 -59.62
C LEU A 292 21.48 20.05 -61.01
N GLU A 293 22.14 20.45 -62.09
CA GLU A 293 21.87 19.96 -63.46
C GLU A 293 22.57 18.60 -63.72
N SER A 294 22.08 17.82 -64.69
CA SER A 294 22.46 16.40 -64.91
C SER A 294 23.98 16.17 -65.07
N VAL A 295 24.71 17.11 -65.69
CA VAL A 295 26.16 17.02 -65.89
C VAL A 295 26.93 17.38 -64.61
N SER A 296 26.48 18.39 -63.86
CA SER A 296 27.06 18.76 -62.56
C SER A 296 26.80 17.72 -61.46
N LYS A 297 25.67 16.99 -61.54
CA LYS A 297 25.39 15.85 -60.65
C LYS A 297 26.44 14.75 -60.80
N LEU A 298 26.91 14.45 -62.01
CA LEU A 298 27.90 13.39 -62.25
C LEU A 298 29.28 13.74 -61.70
N ALA A 299 29.68 15.01 -61.77
CA ALA A 299 30.94 15.48 -61.17
C ALA A 299 30.86 15.54 -59.63
N SER A 300 29.75 16.04 -59.09
CA SER A 300 29.53 16.18 -57.64
C SER A 300 29.20 14.86 -56.92
N LEU A 301 28.85 13.79 -57.65
CA LEU A 301 28.56 12.48 -57.07
C LEU A 301 29.79 11.87 -56.37
N GLY A 302 30.99 12.10 -56.90
CA GLY A 302 32.24 11.63 -56.29
C GLY A 302 32.47 12.26 -54.91
N ASP A 303 32.33 13.59 -54.83
CA ASP A 303 32.45 14.34 -53.58
C ASP A 303 31.33 13.99 -52.60
N PHE A 304 30.10 13.81 -53.10
CA PHE A 304 28.94 13.40 -52.30
C PHE A 304 29.12 12.00 -51.69
N MET A 305 29.63 11.03 -52.46
CA MET A 305 29.91 9.69 -51.93
C MET A 305 31.03 9.71 -50.88
N HIS A 306 32.07 10.52 -51.07
CA HIS A 306 33.14 10.62 -50.09
C HIS A 306 32.68 11.27 -48.78
N SER A 307 31.88 12.34 -48.85
CA SER A 307 31.27 12.94 -47.65
C SER A 307 30.28 12.01 -46.95
N LEU A 308 29.52 11.20 -47.69
CA LEU A 308 28.67 10.14 -47.14
C LEU A 308 29.50 9.05 -46.45
N GLU A 309 30.61 8.63 -47.05
CA GLU A 309 31.51 7.62 -46.48
C GLU A 309 32.10 8.07 -45.14
N ILE A 310 32.57 9.32 -45.05
CA ILE A 310 33.12 9.89 -43.81
C ILE A 310 32.06 10.01 -42.71
N THR A 311 30.84 10.41 -43.07
CA THR A 311 29.74 10.59 -42.10
C THR A 311 29.22 9.24 -41.57
N VAL A 312 29.32 8.18 -42.37
CA VAL A 312 28.91 6.80 -42.01
C VAL A 312 29.98 6.08 -41.16
N ASP A 313 31.25 6.50 -41.20
CA ASP A 313 32.35 5.91 -40.41
C ASP A 313 32.27 6.29 -38.91
N GLN A 314 31.76 7.48 -38.56
CA GLN A 314 31.72 7.95 -37.16
C GLN A 314 30.57 7.36 -36.30
N PHE A 315 29.54 6.75 -36.89
CA PHE A 315 28.34 6.27 -36.17
C PHE A 315 27.96 4.80 -36.42
N GLY A 316 28.84 4.02 -37.06
CA GLY A 316 28.79 2.57 -37.01
C GLY A 316 28.23 1.86 -38.25
N ASN A 317 29.09 1.79 -39.28
CA ASN A 317 29.21 0.78 -40.35
C ASN A 317 28.24 0.77 -41.55
N VAL A 318 28.81 0.97 -42.75
CA VAL A 318 28.64 0.03 -43.87
C VAL A 318 30.02 -0.43 -44.34
N MET A 319 30.42 -1.63 -43.93
CA MET A 319 31.67 -2.26 -44.37
C MET A 319 31.49 -2.99 -45.71
N LYS A 320 32.35 -2.58 -46.66
CA LYS A 320 32.88 -3.27 -47.85
C LYS A 320 32.18 -3.04 -49.19
N HIS A 321 32.96 -2.53 -50.14
CA HIS A 321 33.30 -3.39 -51.27
C HIS A 321 34.82 -3.45 -51.49
N LYS A 322 35.36 -4.66 -51.37
CA LYS A 322 36.67 -4.98 -51.93
C LYS A 322 36.54 -4.87 -53.45
N ARG A 323 37.29 -3.99 -54.09
CA ARG A 323 37.74 -4.22 -55.48
C ARG A 323 39.22 -4.55 -55.39
N ILE A 324 39.52 -5.83 -55.22
CA ILE A 324 40.78 -6.35 -55.77
C ILE A 324 40.59 -6.22 -57.28
N TYR A 325 41.30 -5.28 -57.89
CA TYR A 325 41.72 -5.45 -59.27
C TYR A 325 43.21 -5.72 -59.24
N ALA A 326 43.57 -6.82 -59.90
CA ALA A 326 44.92 -7.13 -60.35
C ALA A 326 45.38 -6.09 -61.38
#